data_AF-A0A392PA62-F1
#
_entry.id   AF-A0A392PA62-F1
#
_cell.length_a   1.000
_cell.length_b   1.000
_cell.length_c   1.000
_cell.angle_alpha   90.00
_cell.angle_beta   90.00
_cell.angle_gamma   90.00
#
_symmetry.space_group_name_H-M   'P 1'
#
loop_
_entity.id
_entity.type
_entity.pdbx_description
1 polymer ?
#
loop_
_entity_poly.entity_id
_entity_poly.type
_entity_poly.pdbx_seq_one_letter_code
_entity_poly.pdbx_strand_id
1 'polypeptide(L)'
;MRLVAQPGDKLYCRLTVNTQLHARISHLLKVGRNNFRPPPKVDSSVVRIEPRKPRIEVKQKEWDGFLRICFNRKNKTLGSLFRQKNVISMLEKNYKTVQALKLAQEGSLKETDAKVDFSDFGDFDYDDQGMEVDDDGVDDDEMDVEDGGTDEAQSEFKEKVLGVLKEGDFEEKRSSKLTLQEFLYLLSLFNKAGIHFS
;
A
#
# COMPACT_ATOMS: atom_id res chain seq x y z
N MET A 1 19.50 3.69 -12.37
CA MET A 1 18.93 2.36 -12.05
C MET A 1 17.90 2.53 -10.94
N ARG A 2 16.69 1.97 -11.05
CA ARG A 2 15.59 2.23 -10.09
C ARG A 2 15.82 1.60 -8.70
N LEU A 3 16.37 0.39 -8.64
CA LEU A 3 16.52 -0.39 -7.40
C LEU A 3 17.40 0.28 -6.32
N VAL A 4 18.41 1.04 -6.73
CA VAL A 4 19.35 1.73 -5.81
C VAL A 4 19.14 3.24 -5.76
N ALA A 5 18.06 3.74 -6.36
CA ALA A 5 17.79 5.17 -6.40
C ALA A 5 17.66 5.72 -4.96
N GLN A 6 18.19 6.91 -4.73
CA GLN A 6 18.09 7.59 -3.45
C GLN A 6 16.87 8.52 -3.43
N PRO A 7 16.35 8.88 -2.25
CA PRO A 7 15.34 9.93 -2.14
C PRO A 7 15.84 11.22 -2.81
N GLY A 8 15.00 11.80 -3.69
CA GLY A 8 15.33 12.94 -4.53
C GLY A 8 15.69 12.58 -5.97
N ASP A 9 16.09 11.33 -6.23
CA ASP A 9 16.45 10.90 -7.59
C ASP A 9 15.23 10.82 -8.51
N LYS A 10 15.42 11.16 -9.79
CA LYS A 10 14.39 11.03 -10.82
C LYS A 10 13.81 9.62 -10.90
N LEU A 11 14.65 8.61 -10.69
CA LEU A 11 14.29 7.19 -10.77
C LEU A 11 13.76 6.60 -9.44
N TYR A 12 13.70 7.40 -8.37
CA TYR A 12 13.12 6.97 -7.09
C TYR A 12 11.64 6.68 -7.24
N CYS A 13 11.21 5.50 -6.79
CA CYS A 13 9.85 5.00 -6.99
C CYS A 13 9.46 3.95 -5.94
N ARG A 14 8.19 3.52 -5.95
CA ARG A 14 7.66 2.48 -5.04
C ARG A 14 8.54 1.22 -4.97
N LEU A 15 9.04 0.74 -6.11
CA LEU A 15 9.92 -0.43 -6.17
C LEU A 15 11.16 -0.24 -5.29
N THR A 16 11.78 0.94 -5.36
CA THR A 16 12.98 1.28 -4.60
C THR A 16 12.72 1.15 -3.10
N VAL A 17 11.64 1.76 -2.62
CA VAL A 17 11.28 1.78 -1.19
C VAL A 17 10.92 0.38 -0.70
N ASN A 18 10.12 -0.37 -1.47
CA ASN A 18 9.78 -1.76 -1.15
C ASN A 18 11.02 -2.64 -1.07
N THR A 19 11.94 -2.54 -2.03
CA THR A 19 13.17 -3.34 -1.98
C THR A 19 14.06 -2.94 -0.81
N GLN A 20 14.13 -1.65 -0.48
CA GLN A 20 14.93 -1.14 0.64
C GLN A 20 14.38 -1.56 2.02
N LEU A 21 13.06 -1.77 2.13
CA LEU A 21 12.41 -2.30 3.33
C LEU A 21 12.92 -3.72 3.64
N HIS A 22 12.99 -4.58 2.62
CA HIS A 22 13.32 -5.99 2.80
C HIS A 22 14.83 -6.28 2.73
N ALA A 23 15.59 -5.50 1.97
CA ALA A 23 16.98 -5.80 1.66
C ALA A 23 17.85 -4.54 1.53
N ARG A 24 19.16 -4.73 1.69
CA ARG A 24 20.18 -3.77 1.27
C ARG A 24 20.55 -4.11 -0.17
N ILE A 25 20.44 -3.13 -1.07
CA ILE A 25 20.78 -3.31 -2.48
C ILE A 25 22.01 -2.48 -2.82
N SER A 26 22.97 -3.12 -3.49
CA SER A 26 24.17 -2.46 -3.99
C SER A 26 24.34 -2.73 -5.48
N HIS A 27 24.65 -1.70 -6.25
CA HIS A 27 25.02 -1.86 -7.66
C HIS A 27 26.50 -2.27 -7.74
N LEU A 28 26.79 -3.39 -8.38
CA LEU A 28 28.16 -3.89 -8.47
C LEU A 28 28.85 -3.43 -9.76
N LEU A 29 28.25 -3.74 -10.91
CA LEU A 29 28.83 -3.41 -12.21
C LEU A 29 27.76 -3.34 -13.30
N LYS A 30 28.09 -2.64 -14.40
CA LYS A 30 27.29 -2.59 -15.62
C LYS A 30 27.80 -3.63 -16.62
N VAL A 31 26.89 -4.31 -17.31
CA VAL A 31 27.21 -5.27 -18.36
C VAL A 31 26.63 -4.74 -19.67
N GLY A 32 27.49 -4.37 -20.61
CA GLY A 32 27.06 -3.88 -21.93
C GLY A 32 26.39 -4.98 -22.74
N ARG A 33 25.41 -4.62 -23.57
CA ARG A 33 24.66 -5.57 -24.42
C ARG A 33 25.51 -6.50 -25.31
N ASN A 34 26.69 -6.04 -25.72
CA ASN A 34 27.59 -6.81 -26.59
C ASN A 34 28.21 -8.06 -25.91
N ASN A 35 28.06 -8.18 -24.58
CA ASN A 35 28.51 -9.35 -23.83
C ASN A 35 27.51 -10.52 -23.87
N PHE A 36 26.37 -10.37 -24.55
CA PHE A 36 25.32 -11.38 -24.65
C PHE A 36 25.18 -11.91 -26.08
N ARG A 37 24.69 -13.16 -26.22
CA ARG A 37 24.38 -13.78 -27.51
C ARG A 37 22.98 -14.42 -27.47
N PRO A 38 22.01 -13.96 -28.28
CA PRO A 38 22.06 -12.76 -29.12
C PRO A 38 22.09 -11.45 -28.29
N PRO A 39 22.63 -10.33 -28.84
CA PRO A 39 22.69 -9.06 -28.10
C PRO A 39 21.28 -8.47 -27.82
N PRO A 40 20.95 -8.11 -26.56
CA PRO A 40 19.70 -7.46 -26.23
C PRO A 40 19.66 -5.98 -26.66
N LYS A 41 18.47 -5.38 -26.65
CA LYS A 41 18.26 -3.96 -27.00
C LYS A 41 18.76 -2.97 -25.94
N VAL A 42 18.97 -3.44 -24.71
CA VAL A 42 19.30 -2.61 -23.54
C VAL A 42 20.51 -3.17 -22.80
N ASP A 43 21.21 -2.30 -22.06
CA ASP A 43 22.33 -2.69 -21.23
C ASP A 43 21.85 -3.28 -19.90
N SER A 44 22.63 -4.20 -19.34
CA SER A 44 22.34 -4.92 -18.10
C SER A 44 23.15 -4.39 -16.91
N SER A 45 22.79 -4.81 -15.71
CA SER A 45 23.50 -4.45 -14.48
C SER A 45 23.43 -5.57 -13.47
N VAL A 46 24.55 -5.83 -12.80
CA VAL A 46 24.63 -6.79 -11.70
C VAL A 46 24.38 -6.04 -10.39
N VAL A 47 23.45 -6.56 -9.59
CA VAL A 47 23.09 -6.02 -8.28
C VAL A 47 23.27 -7.09 -7.21
N ARG A 48 23.76 -6.68 -6.04
CA ARG A 48 23.76 -7.51 -4.84
C ARG A 48 22.53 -7.16 -4.00
N ILE A 49 21.79 -8.17 -3.56
CA ILE A 49 20.62 -8.01 -2.70
C ILE A 49 20.87 -8.81 -1.43
N GLU A 50 20.99 -8.13 -0.30
CA GLU A 50 21.23 -8.74 1.01
C GLU A 50 19.98 -8.52 1.88
N PRO A 51 19.16 -9.56 2.15
CA PRO A 51 17.99 -9.44 3.02
C PRO A 51 18.37 -8.88 4.40
N ARG A 52 17.59 -7.92 4.91
CA ARG A 52 17.84 -7.31 6.22
C ARG A 52 17.58 -8.32 7.34
N LYS A 53 18.46 -8.29 8.35
CA LYS A 53 18.36 -9.05 9.60
C LYS A 53 18.62 -8.07 10.76
N PRO A 54 17.71 -7.91 11.75
CA PRO A 54 16.36 -8.48 11.81
C PRO A 54 15.45 -7.95 10.68
N ARG A 55 14.38 -8.69 10.40
CA ARG A 55 13.35 -8.23 9.44
C ARG A 55 12.57 -7.09 10.07
N ILE A 56 12.25 -6.07 9.28
CA ILE A 56 11.37 -5.00 9.73
C ILE A 56 9.95 -5.55 9.66
N GLU A 57 9.28 -5.66 10.80
CA GLU A 57 7.91 -6.16 10.90
C GLU A 57 6.94 -5.05 10.51
N VAL A 58 6.34 -5.20 9.32
CA VAL A 58 5.27 -4.33 8.82
C VAL A 58 4.22 -5.19 8.15
N LYS A 59 2.94 -4.89 8.39
CA LYS A 59 1.82 -5.52 7.68
C LYS A 59 1.96 -5.23 6.18
N GLN A 60 2.21 -6.26 5.38
CA GLN A 60 2.58 -6.09 3.96
C GLN A 60 1.45 -5.46 3.13
N LYS A 61 0.20 -5.86 3.37
CA LYS A 61 -0.98 -5.29 2.68
C LYS A 61 -1.14 -3.80 2.97
N GLU A 62 -1.02 -3.43 4.23
CA GLU A 62 -1.11 -2.04 4.69
C GLU A 62 0.03 -1.19 4.12
N TRP A 63 1.25 -1.72 4.13
CA TRP A 63 2.42 -1.05 3.56
C TRP A 63 2.29 -0.80 2.05
N ASP A 64 1.86 -1.78 1.27
CA ASP A 64 1.70 -1.60 -0.18
C ASP A 64 0.56 -0.63 -0.51
N GLY A 65 -0.57 -0.71 0.19
CA GLY A 65 -1.69 0.22 0.02
C GLY A 65 -1.27 1.67 0.31
N PHE A 66 -0.55 1.88 1.41
CA PHE A 66 0.03 3.18 1.78
C PHE A 66 0.98 3.71 0.71
N LEU A 67 1.97 2.90 0.29
CA LEU A 67 2.94 3.34 -0.71
C LEU A 67 2.31 3.58 -2.09
N ARG A 68 1.26 2.84 -2.44
CA ARG A 68 0.51 3.06 -3.69
C ARG A 68 -0.06 4.48 -3.73
N ILE A 69 -0.65 4.95 -2.63
CA ILE A 69 -1.16 6.33 -2.51
C ILE A 69 -0.01 7.34 -2.57
N CYS A 70 1.06 7.12 -1.80
CA CYS A 70 2.21 8.04 -1.75
C CYS A 70 2.90 8.20 -3.11
N PHE A 71 3.06 7.13 -3.88
CA PHE A 71 3.78 7.15 -5.15
C PHE A 71 2.93 7.37 -6.39
N ASN A 72 1.59 7.48 -6.27
CA ASN A 72 0.69 7.78 -7.39
C ASN A 72 1.13 9.07 -8.11
N ARG A 73 1.24 10.19 -7.38
CA ARG A 73 1.82 11.44 -7.90
C ARG A 73 3.00 11.88 -7.04
N LYS A 74 4.12 11.15 -7.14
CA LYS A 74 5.32 11.30 -6.27
C LYS A 74 5.92 12.71 -6.13
N ASN A 75 5.64 13.61 -7.07
CA ASN A 75 6.14 15.00 -7.08
C ASN A 75 5.14 16.01 -6.47
N LYS A 76 3.92 15.58 -6.14
CA LYS A 76 2.95 16.39 -5.38
C LYS A 76 3.19 16.20 -3.88
N THR A 77 2.70 17.15 -3.10
CA THR A 77 2.77 17.10 -1.64
C THR A 77 1.86 15.99 -1.12
N LEU A 78 2.21 15.38 0.01
CA LEU A 78 1.37 14.35 0.64
C LEU A 78 0.00 14.93 1.00
N GLY A 79 -0.08 16.18 1.46
CA GLY A 79 -1.35 16.86 1.70
C GLY A 79 -2.26 16.87 0.46
N SER A 80 -1.70 17.13 -0.73
CA SER A 80 -2.46 17.07 -1.99
C SER A 80 -2.89 15.65 -2.37
N LEU A 81 -2.11 14.63 -2.02
CA LEU A 81 -2.44 13.23 -2.29
C LEU A 81 -3.62 12.75 -1.44
N PHE A 82 -3.56 13.02 -0.14
CA PHE A 82 -4.57 12.59 0.84
C PHE A 82 -5.84 13.44 0.82
N ARG A 83 -5.86 14.59 0.13
CA ARG A 83 -7.09 15.39 -0.11
C ARG A 83 -7.99 14.84 -1.22
N GLN A 84 -7.55 13.82 -1.97
CA GLN A 84 -8.34 13.24 -3.06
C GLN A 84 -9.57 12.52 -2.52
N LYS A 85 -10.75 12.77 -3.11
CA LYS A 85 -12.03 12.18 -2.70
C LYS A 85 -11.95 10.65 -2.60
N ASN A 86 -11.40 10.01 -3.64
CA ASN A 86 -11.32 8.54 -3.72
C ASN A 86 -10.43 7.96 -2.60
N VAL A 87 -9.35 8.65 -2.24
CA VAL A 87 -8.45 8.26 -1.14
C VAL A 87 -9.17 8.40 0.20
N ILE A 88 -9.86 9.51 0.43
CA ILE A 88 -10.60 9.76 1.67
C ILE A 88 -11.72 8.72 1.84
N SER A 89 -12.52 8.49 0.80
CA SER A 89 -13.62 7.50 0.81
C SER A 89 -13.10 6.09 1.11
N MET A 90 -12.00 5.67 0.49
CA MET A 90 -11.35 4.38 0.77
C MET A 90 -10.91 4.28 2.24
N LEU A 91 -10.21 5.30 2.75
CA LEU A 91 -9.71 5.31 4.12
C LEU A 91 -10.85 5.33 5.15
N GLU A 92 -11.95 6.02 4.85
CA GLU A 92 -13.12 6.09 5.73
C GLU A 92 -13.82 4.73 5.84
N LYS A 93 -14.00 4.02 4.70
CA LYS A 93 -14.53 2.65 4.69
C LYS A 93 -13.67 1.73 5.56
N ASN A 94 -12.35 1.75 5.37
CA ASN A 94 -11.42 0.95 6.18
C ASN A 94 -11.49 1.31 7.67
N TYR A 95 -11.58 2.59 7.99
CA TYR A 95 -11.68 3.09 9.35
C TYR A 95 -12.95 2.57 10.06
N LYS A 96 -14.10 2.63 9.39
CA LYS A 96 -15.37 2.08 9.90
C LYS A 96 -15.30 0.57 10.10
N THR A 97 -14.71 -0.17 9.16
CA THR A 97 -14.53 -1.63 9.28
C THR A 97 -13.66 -2.00 10.49
N VAL A 98 -12.55 -1.30 10.71
CA VAL A 98 -11.67 -1.57 11.85
C VAL A 98 -12.33 -1.21 13.18
N GLN A 99 -13.13 -0.15 13.23
CA GLN A 99 -13.92 0.17 14.42
C GLN A 99 -14.95 -0.93 14.73
N ALA A 100 -15.68 -1.41 13.71
CA ALA A 100 -16.64 -2.49 13.88
C ALA A 100 -15.96 -3.79 14.37
N LEU A 101 -14.78 -4.13 13.85
CA LEU A 101 -14.01 -5.29 14.30
C LEU A 101 -13.54 -5.16 15.75
N LYS A 102 -13.10 -3.97 16.18
CA LYS A 102 -12.72 -3.73 17.58
C LYS A 102 -13.90 -3.90 18.53
N LEU A 103 -15.06 -3.34 18.19
CA LEU A 103 -16.29 -3.49 18.97
C LEU A 103 -16.74 -4.97 19.05
N ALA A 104 -16.61 -5.73 17.96
CA ALA A 104 -16.91 -7.16 17.94
C ALA A 104 -15.94 -7.98 18.81
N GLN A 105 -14.64 -7.65 18.80
CA GLN A 105 -13.64 -8.32 19.64
C GLN A 105 -13.81 -8.00 21.14
N GLU A 106 -14.18 -6.77 21.48
CA GLU A 106 -14.50 -6.36 22.85
C GLU A 106 -15.80 -7.01 23.36
N GLY A 107 -16.78 -7.26 22.48
CA GLY A 107 -17.99 -8.03 22.78
C GLY A 107 -17.71 -9.53 23.00
N SER A 108 -16.78 -10.12 22.25
CA SER A 108 -16.44 -11.55 22.33
C SER A 108 -15.67 -11.94 23.61
N LEU A 109 -15.16 -10.99 24.40
CA LEU A 109 -14.56 -11.26 25.71
C LEU A 109 -15.60 -11.45 26.83
N LYS A 110 -16.89 -11.22 26.57
CA LYS A 110 -17.97 -11.37 27.57
C LYS A 110 -18.87 -12.58 27.38
N GLU A 111 -18.83 -13.25 26.23
CA GLU A 111 -19.60 -14.47 25.99
C GLU A 111 -18.78 -15.42 25.12
N THR A 112 -18.34 -16.54 25.69
CA THR A 112 -18.48 -17.90 25.12
C THR A 112 -17.73 -18.90 26.00
N ASP A 113 -18.36 -19.28 27.10
CA ASP A 113 -18.13 -20.58 27.76
C ASP A 113 -19.15 -21.60 27.20
N ALA A 114 -19.24 -21.67 25.87
CA ALA A 114 -20.16 -22.55 25.17
C ALA A 114 -19.39 -23.36 24.12
N LYS A 115 -19.15 -24.63 24.46
CA LYS A 115 -18.69 -25.66 23.53
C LYS A 115 -19.60 -25.68 22.30
N VAL A 116 -19.04 -25.46 21.12
CA VAL A 116 -19.74 -25.72 19.85
C VAL A 116 -19.10 -26.95 19.23
N ASP A 117 -19.93 -27.98 19.06
CA ASP A 117 -19.60 -29.31 18.56
C ASP A 117 -19.28 -29.27 17.06
N PHE A 118 -18.25 -30.00 16.65
CA PHE A 118 -17.66 -29.97 15.31
C PHE A 118 -18.00 -31.28 14.60
N SER A 119 -19.21 -31.39 14.03
CA SER A 119 -19.58 -32.57 13.22
C SER A 119 -20.74 -32.35 12.25
N ASP A 120 -20.78 -31.23 11.52
CA ASP A 120 -21.79 -31.06 10.46
C ASP A 120 -21.29 -30.19 9.30
N PHE A 121 -20.45 -30.76 8.43
CA PHE A 121 -20.28 -30.28 7.05
C PHE A 121 -19.83 -31.46 6.18
N GLY A 122 -20.82 -32.26 5.78
CA GLY A 122 -20.71 -33.22 4.69
C GLY A 122 -21.16 -32.59 3.37
N ASP A 123 -20.46 -32.96 2.30
CA ASP A 123 -20.79 -32.84 0.87
C ASP A 123 -21.10 -31.44 0.29
N PHE A 124 -20.11 -30.90 -0.44
CA PHE A 124 -20.41 -30.12 -1.64
C PHE A 124 -19.47 -30.56 -2.76
N ASP A 125 -20.09 -31.20 -3.76
CA ASP A 125 -19.50 -31.68 -5.01
C ASP A 125 -18.73 -30.57 -5.74
N TYR A 126 -17.54 -30.92 -6.22
CA TYR A 126 -16.82 -30.18 -7.24
C TYR A 126 -17.43 -30.55 -8.59
N ASP A 127 -18.05 -29.58 -9.27
CA ASP A 127 -18.26 -29.69 -10.71
C ASP A 127 -17.44 -28.64 -11.47
N ASP A 128 -16.83 -29.17 -12.51
CA ASP A 128 -15.80 -28.66 -13.38
C ASP A 128 -16.43 -27.91 -14.55
N GLN A 129 -16.08 -26.64 -14.74
CA GLN A 129 -16.10 -26.07 -16.08
C GLN A 129 -15.10 -24.92 -16.21
N GLY A 130 -14.04 -25.19 -16.96
CA GLY A 130 -13.13 -24.18 -17.47
C GLY A 130 -13.81 -23.22 -18.44
N MET A 131 -13.35 -21.97 -18.40
CA MET A 131 -13.36 -21.07 -19.56
C MET A 131 -12.04 -20.31 -19.59
N GLU A 132 -11.29 -20.51 -20.67
CA GLU A 132 -10.31 -19.55 -21.16
C GLU A 132 -11.09 -18.37 -21.75
N VAL A 133 -10.72 -17.13 -21.39
CA VAL A 133 -11.15 -15.94 -22.11
C VAL A 133 -9.97 -14.98 -22.22
N ASP A 134 -9.73 -14.59 -23.46
CA ASP A 134 -8.62 -13.79 -23.96
C ASP A 134 -8.50 -12.39 -23.34
N ASP A 135 -7.25 -11.95 -23.29
CA ASP A 135 -6.75 -10.59 -23.19
C ASP A 135 -7.27 -9.73 -24.36
N ASP A 136 -7.95 -8.61 -24.08
CA ASP A 136 -7.76 -7.33 -24.79
C ASP A 136 -8.68 -6.23 -24.23
N GLY A 137 -8.03 -5.21 -23.64
CA GLY A 137 -8.44 -3.79 -23.63
C GLY A 137 -9.87 -3.41 -23.20
N VAL A 138 -10.01 -2.89 -21.98
CA VAL A 138 -11.13 -2.02 -21.62
C VAL A 138 -10.57 -0.68 -21.14
N ASP A 139 -10.92 0.37 -21.90
CA ASP A 139 -10.78 1.77 -21.52
C ASP A 139 -11.47 2.02 -20.17
N ASP A 140 -10.72 2.48 -19.18
CA ASP A 140 -11.18 2.93 -17.86
C ASP A 140 -11.93 4.29 -17.96
N ASP A 141 -13.03 4.34 -18.72
CA ASP A 141 -14.05 5.38 -18.56
C ASP A 141 -15.10 4.88 -17.55
N GLU A 142 -14.68 4.77 -16.29
CA GLU A 142 -15.53 4.35 -15.17
C GLU A 142 -16.47 5.50 -14.78
N MET A 143 -17.78 5.26 -14.95
CA MET A 143 -18.86 6.21 -14.67
C MET A 143 -18.86 6.66 -13.20
N ASP A 144 -18.81 7.98 -12.98
CA ASP A 144 -19.01 8.61 -11.67
C ASP A 144 -20.43 8.32 -11.16
N VAL A 145 -20.59 7.34 -10.29
CA VAL A 145 -21.80 7.19 -9.46
C VAL A 145 -21.74 8.27 -8.38
N GLU A 146 -22.50 9.36 -8.57
CA GLU A 146 -22.72 10.38 -7.55
C GLU A 146 -23.51 9.78 -6.37
N ASP A 147 -22.79 9.33 -5.33
CA ASP A 147 -23.40 9.01 -4.04
C ASP A 147 -23.68 10.31 -3.28
N GLY A 148 -24.89 10.83 -3.48
CA GLY A 148 -25.41 12.10 -2.95
C GLY A 148 -25.79 12.07 -1.47
N GLY A 149 -24.89 11.63 -0.59
CA GLY A 149 -25.13 11.71 0.85
C GLY A 149 -23.92 11.34 1.70
N THR A 150 -23.12 12.33 2.11
CA THR A 150 -22.34 12.42 3.38
C THR A 150 -21.22 13.49 3.30
N ASP A 151 -21.50 14.69 2.78
CA ASP A 151 -20.45 15.73 2.68
C ASP A 151 -19.90 16.16 4.05
N GLU A 152 -20.70 16.14 5.12
CA GLU A 152 -20.28 16.56 6.47
C GLU A 152 -19.37 15.53 7.15
N ALA A 153 -19.73 14.23 7.13
CA ALA A 153 -18.92 13.17 7.73
C ALA A 153 -17.59 12.96 6.99
N GLN A 154 -17.62 13.10 5.65
CA GLN A 154 -16.39 13.10 4.84
C GLN A 154 -15.48 14.28 5.20
N SER A 155 -16.05 15.43 5.58
CA SER A 155 -15.29 16.61 6.00
C SER A 155 -14.57 16.40 7.32
N GLU A 156 -15.23 15.84 8.34
CA GLU A 156 -14.60 15.55 9.64
C GLU A 156 -13.47 14.51 9.52
N PHE A 157 -13.71 13.42 8.78
CA PHE A 157 -12.68 12.39 8.58
C PHE A 157 -11.49 12.92 7.78
N LYS A 158 -11.75 13.76 6.77
CA LYS A 158 -10.71 14.46 6.03
C LYS A 158 -9.84 15.34 6.93
N GLU A 159 -10.45 16.10 7.85
CA GLU A 159 -9.70 16.89 8.83
C GLU A 159 -8.83 16.01 9.72
N LYS A 160 -9.33 14.85 10.15
CA LYS A 160 -8.55 13.87 10.92
C LYS A 160 -7.33 13.36 10.15
N VAL A 161 -7.49 12.95 8.89
CA VAL A 161 -6.39 12.48 8.03
C VAL A 161 -5.33 13.57 7.85
N LEU A 162 -5.76 14.82 7.62
CA LEU A 162 -4.85 15.95 7.48
C LEU A 162 -4.20 16.36 8.81
N GLY A 163 -4.90 16.19 9.93
CA GLY A 163 -4.36 16.38 11.27
C GLY A 163 -3.16 15.48 11.55
N VAL A 164 -3.23 14.21 11.16
CA VAL A 164 -2.11 13.26 11.28
C VAL A 164 -0.91 13.68 10.43
N LEU A 165 -1.15 14.19 9.21
CA LEU A 165 -0.09 14.69 8.35
C LEU A 165 0.58 15.95 8.91
N LYS A 166 -0.19 16.83 9.56
CA LYS A 166 0.32 18.04 10.22
C LYS A 166 1.12 17.72 11.47
N GLU A 167 0.65 16.78 12.29
CA GLU A 167 1.36 16.31 13.49
C GLU A 167 2.76 15.78 13.13
N GLY A 168 2.88 15.06 12.01
CA GLY A 168 4.15 14.53 11.53
C GLY A 168 4.99 15.48 10.66
N ASP A 169 4.55 16.72 10.42
CA ASP A 169 5.18 17.65 9.48
C ASP A 169 5.40 17.05 8.07
N PHE A 170 4.41 16.29 7.60
CA PHE A 170 4.43 15.63 6.29
C PHE A 170 3.53 16.28 5.25
N GLU A 171 2.69 17.24 5.62
CA GLU A 171 1.69 17.86 4.71
C GLU A 171 2.34 18.43 3.44
N GLU A 172 3.43 19.19 3.59
CA GLU A 172 4.16 19.83 2.48
C GLU A 172 5.28 18.96 1.89
N LYS A 173 5.60 17.83 2.54
CA LYS A 173 6.63 16.91 2.06
C LYS A 173 6.14 16.14 0.84
N ARG A 174 7.09 15.71 0.00
CA ARG A 174 6.83 14.98 -1.25
C ARG A 174 7.42 13.58 -1.16
N SER A 175 6.66 12.58 -1.59
CA SER A 175 7.09 11.17 -1.58
C SER A 175 8.40 10.94 -2.31
N SER A 176 8.72 11.75 -3.33
CA SER A 176 9.99 11.64 -4.06
C SER A 176 11.23 11.94 -3.21
N LYS A 177 11.10 12.66 -2.09
CA LYS A 177 12.22 13.06 -1.21
C LYS A 177 12.24 12.31 0.13
N LEU A 178 11.21 11.54 0.44
CA LEU A 178 11.10 10.84 1.72
C LEU A 178 11.95 9.58 1.76
N THR A 179 12.60 9.38 2.90
CA THR A 179 13.37 8.17 3.23
C THR A 179 12.46 7.02 3.69
N LEU A 180 12.97 5.79 3.67
CA LEU A 180 12.26 4.63 4.22
C LEU A 180 11.84 4.84 5.69
N GLN A 181 12.70 5.44 6.50
CA GLN A 181 12.41 5.69 7.92
C GLN A 181 11.27 6.69 8.10
N GLU A 182 11.22 7.73 7.27
CA GLU A 182 10.11 8.69 7.28
C GLU A 182 8.78 8.04 6.84
N PHE A 183 8.80 7.15 5.84
CA PHE A 183 7.60 6.40 5.46
C PHE A 183 7.10 5.48 6.57
N LEU A 184 8.01 4.77 7.27
CA LEU A 184 7.66 3.92 8.40
C LEU A 184 7.09 4.74 9.56
N TYR A 185 7.69 5.90 9.84
CA TYR A 185 7.20 6.80 10.87
C TYR A 185 5.80 7.34 10.52
N LEU A 186 5.60 7.80 9.29
CA LEU A 186 4.31 8.27 8.82
C LEU A 186 3.23 7.18 8.89
N LEU A 187 3.53 5.95 8.47
CA LEU A 187 2.58 4.84 8.60
C LEU A 187 2.25 4.56 10.08
N SER A 188 3.24 4.65 10.98
CA SER A 188 2.98 4.47 12.41
C SER A 188 2.04 5.53 12.99
N LEU A 189 2.09 6.77 12.50
CA LEU A 189 1.18 7.84 12.91
C LEU A 189 -0.26 7.57 12.46
N PHE A 190 -0.44 7.12 11.21
CA PHE A 190 -1.76 6.70 10.72
C PHE A 190 -2.33 5.53 11.52
N ASN A 191 -1.51 4.51 11.79
CA ASN A 191 -1.93 3.34 12.56
C ASN A 191 -2.31 3.73 14.01
N LYS A 192 -1.59 4.67 14.63
CA LYS A 192 -1.95 5.21 15.96
C LYS A 192 -3.27 5.97 15.95
N ALA A 193 -3.55 6.70 14.87
CA ALA A 193 -4.84 7.38 14.67
C ALA A 193 -6.00 6.42 14.32
N GLY A 194 -5.69 5.12 14.16
CA GLY A 194 -6.62 4.07 13.76
C GLY A 194 -6.95 4.04 12.27
N ILE A 195 -6.20 4.78 11.46
CA ILE A 195 -6.38 4.85 10.01
C ILE A 195 -5.54 3.76 9.36
N HIS A 196 -6.20 2.86 8.63
CA HIS A 196 -5.57 1.71 7.98
C HIS A 196 -5.77 1.74 6.47
N PHE A 197 -4.78 1.21 5.75
CA PHE A 197 -4.71 1.25 4.27
C PHE A 197 -5.21 -0.04 3.60
N SER A 198 -5.60 -1.04 4.38
CA SER A 198 -6.12 -2.35 3.95
C SER A 198 -7.10 -2.90 4.97
#